data_AF-A0A357MRH8-F1
#
_entry.id   AF-A0A357MRH8-F1
#
_cell.length_a   1.000
_cell.length_b   1.000
_cell.length_c   1.000
_cell.angle_alpha   90.00
_cell.angle_beta   90.00
_cell.angle_gamma   90.00
#
_symmetry.space_group_name_H-M   'P 1'
#
loop_
_entity.id
_entity.type
_entity.pdbx_description
1 polymer ?
#
loop_
_entity_poly.entity_id
_entity_poly.type
_entity_poly.pdbx_seq_one_letter_code
_entity_poly.pdbx_strand_id
1 'polypeptide(L)'
;MISEASLSDRDQFVLLKKIASYLQKRNRGSNDPDFIKQFEEGHCSGLSSLWLYARWLQTQPKTSDKPRDDYDWFKKTTDLIFNWEEPDKDIADQLNNLMKKHESSGKPYEEFMNRELAVLEKSNSGKAKKLKELMDAEEQIERFISHVNFFQDIVYYLPIQQGSLDKSLLDTKGRELKKEYTIASVFTLDQFKKLLKTRGIIQERKLILVSSHTHDTALFKEGENYHYFDPSSKTGEVKSTSSDKVAELIFHANFSDDNGHIDKNMSFPIGFRMFSFDEELGNYPRQEDVLNDFDLDSNTNEVYAEVFSGLHAAAMIGCVESAKFFMEKKGANVNAVDKNGNTPLMEAAVEGYHQVVVHLLDKG
;
A
#
# COMPACT_ATOMS: atom_id res chain seq x y z
N MET A 1 21.63 10.61 25.13
CA MET A 1 20.68 11.58 24.57
C MET A 1 20.83 11.54 23.07
N ILE A 2 19.98 10.77 22.39
CA ILE A 2 19.92 10.75 20.93
C ILE A 2 19.09 11.98 20.56
N SER A 3 19.71 12.91 19.85
CA SER A 3 19.09 14.17 19.45
C SER A 3 17.88 13.91 18.57
N GLU A 4 16.79 14.63 18.85
CA GLU A 4 15.63 14.86 18.00
C GLU A 4 16.08 15.55 16.69
N ALA A 5 16.74 14.81 15.81
CA ALA A 5 16.91 15.20 14.42
C ALA A 5 15.51 15.15 13.77
N SER A 6 14.89 16.33 13.73
CA SER A 6 13.87 16.80 12.80
C SER A 6 13.04 15.72 12.11
N LEU A 7 11.80 15.58 12.57
CA LEU A 7 10.69 14.91 11.87
C LEU A 7 10.39 15.48 10.44
N SER A 8 11.20 16.42 9.92
CA SER A 8 11.05 17.04 8.59
C SER A 8 11.81 16.33 7.46
N ASP A 9 12.70 15.37 7.75
CA ASP A 9 13.61 14.80 6.75
C ASP A 9 13.24 13.38 6.28
N ARG A 10 12.04 12.88 6.64
CA ARG A 10 11.53 11.53 6.28
C ARG A 10 10.38 11.58 5.26
N ASP A 11 10.48 12.50 4.32
CA ASP A 11 9.49 12.69 3.28
C ASP A 11 9.40 11.44 2.38
N GLN A 12 8.24 10.77 2.32
CA GLN A 12 8.10 9.61 1.46
C GLN A 12 8.35 9.96 -0.02
N PHE A 13 8.08 11.21 -0.46
CA PHE A 13 8.49 11.65 -1.80
C PHE A 13 10.02 11.57 -2.02
N VAL A 14 10.82 11.78 -0.97
CA VAL A 14 12.28 11.60 -1.03
C VAL A 14 12.63 10.12 -1.09
N LEU A 15 11.94 9.24 -0.35
CA LEU A 15 12.12 7.79 -0.46
C LEU A 15 11.87 7.33 -1.91
N LEU A 16 10.77 7.75 -2.50
CA LEU A 16 10.40 7.36 -3.86
C LEU A 16 11.40 7.86 -4.90
N LYS A 17 11.86 9.11 -4.78
CA LYS A 17 12.95 9.65 -5.62
C LYS A 17 14.26 8.89 -5.44
N LYS A 18 14.59 8.45 -4.22
CA LYS A 18 15.77 7.63 -3.93
C LYS A 18 15.64 6.25 -4.58
N ILE A 19 14.45 5.63 -4.54
CA ILE A 19 14.18 4.37 -5.27
C ILE A 19 14.37 4.59 -6.77
N ALA A 20 13.74 5.61 -7.37
CA ALA A 20 13.87 5.91 -8.79
C ALA A 20 15.34 6.14 -9.19
N SER A 21 16.08 6.92 -8.40
CA SER A 21 17.51 7.17 -8.61
C SER A 21 18.34 5.89 -8.51
N TYR A 22 18.09 5.05 -7.51
CA TYR A 22 18.74 3.74 -7.36
C TYR A 22 18.52 2.86 -8.60
N LEU A 23 17.26 2.75 -9.06
CA LEU A 23 16.89 1.96 -10.22
C LEU A 23 17.59 2.44 -11.50
N GLN A 24 17.58 3.76 -11.75
CA GLN A 24 18.27 4.37 -12.89
C GLN A 24 19.78 4.05 -12.87
N LYS A 25 20.42 4.18 -11.70
CA LYS A 25 21.85 3.89 -11.52
C LYS A 25 22.21 2.42 -11.71
N ARG A 26 21.27 1.51 -11.41
CA ARG A 26 21.41 0.07 -11.63
C ARG A 26 20.91 -0.40 -12.99
N ASN A 27 20.52 0.53 -13.87
CA ASN A 27 19.95 0.25 -15.19
C ASN A 27 18.73 -0.69 -15.14
N ARG A 28 18.02 -0.68 -14.01
CA ARG A 28 16.77 -1.41 -13.78
C ARG A 28 15.64 -0.60 -14.45
N GLY A 29 14.74 -1.26 -15.19
CA GLY A 29 13.71 -0.58 -15.98
C GLY A 29 14.16 -0.11 -17.38
N SER A 30 15.37 -0.47 -17.83
CA SER A 30 15.82 -0.17 -19.20
C SER A 30 14.92 -0.76 -20.31
N ASN A 31 14.18 -1.83 -19.98
CA ASN A 31 13.18 -2.45 -20.86
C ASN A 31 11.73 -2.04 -20.52
N ASP A 32 11.53 -1.29 -19.44
CA ASP A 32 10.23 -0.82 -18.96
C ASP A 32 10.39 0.57 -18.31
N PRO A 33 10.29 1.65 -19.11
CA PRO A 33 10.40 3.02 -18.61
C PRO A 33 9.29 3.39 -17.62
N ASP A 34 8.13 2.72 -17.70
CA ASP A 34 7.00 3.02 -16.82
C ASP A 34 7.26 2.54 -15.40
N PHE A 35 8.03 1.44 -15.23
CA PHE A 35 8.43 0.94 -13.91
C PHE A 35 9.09 1.99 -13.01
N ILE A 36 10.04 2.78 -13.54
CA ILE A 36 10.70 3.84 -12.76
C ILE A 36 9.75 5.01 -12.54
N LYS A 37 9.00 5.39 -13.59
CA LYS A 37 8.08 6.52 -13.60
C LYS A 37 6.99 6.40 -12.55
N GLN A 38 6.49 5.19 -12.29
CA GLN A 38 5.49 4.94 -11.24
C GLN A 38 5.95 5.41 -9.85
N PHE A 39 7.23 5.23 -9.50
CA PHE A 39 7.78 5.74 -8.24
C PHE A 39 7.91 7.27 -8.25
N GLU A 40 8.26 7.88 -9.39
CA GLU A 40 8.37 9.34 -9.50
C GLU A 40 7.00 10.05 -9.42
N GLU A 41 5.96 9.41 -9.94
CA GLU A 41 4.58 9.92 -9.98
C GLU A 41 3.79 9.65 -8.69
N GLY A 42 4.37 8.91 -7.73
CA GLY A 42 3.72 8.62 -6.45
C GLY A 42 2.71 7.48 -6.49
N HIS A 43 2.66 6.69 -7.57
CA HIS A 43 1.88 5.47 -7.62
C HIS A 43 2.56 4.43 -6.73
N CYS A 44 2.03 4.23 -5.52
CA CYS A 44 2.71 3.50 -4.44
C CYS A 44 1.77 2.66 -3.56
N SER A 45 0.64 2.21 -4.09
CA SER A 45 -0.28 1.26 -3.41
C SER A 45 0.45 0.01 -2.89
N GLY A 46 1.52 -0.39 -3.58
CA GLY A 46 2.40 -1.49 -3.17
C GLY A 46 3.10 -1.25 -1.84
N LEU A 47 3.46 -0.01 -1.51
CA LEU A 47 4.04 0.36 -0.21
C LEU A 47 3.02 0.22 0.92
N SER A 48 1.77 0.64 0.71
CA SER A 48 0.69 0.47 1.68
C SER A 48 0.44 -1.01 2.00
N SER A 49 0.41 -1.85 0.96
CA SER A 49 0.25 -3.30 1.09
C SER A 49 1.43 -3.97 1.81
N LEU A 50 2.66 -3.62 1.42
CA LEU A 50 3.88 -4.12 2.07
C LEU A 50 3.94 -3.69 3.54
N TRP A 51 3.58 -2.44 3.84
CA TRP A 51 3.55 -1.92 5.21
C TRP A 51 2.53 -2.69 6.07
N LEU A 52 1.32 -2.95 5.54
CA LEU A 52 0.30 -3.74 6.24
C LEU A 52 0.79 -5.14 6.56
N TYR A 53 1.42 -5.80 5.58
CA TYR A 53 1.96 -7.14 5.77
C TYR A 53 3.12 -7.16 6.77
N ALA A 54 4.05 -6.20 6.69
CA ALA A 54 5.16 -6.05 7.62
C ALA A 54 4.67 -5.81 9.07
N ARG A 55 3.61 -5.01 9.23
CA ARG A 55 2.92 -4.78 10.51
C ARG A 55 2.28 -6.04 11.05
N TRP A 56 1.53 -6.76 10.22
CA TRP A 56 0.96 -8.05 10.60
C TRP A 56 2.05 -9.00 11.09
N LEU A 57 3.12 -9.17 10.30
CA LEU A 57 4.24 -10.01 10.65
C LEU A 57 4.83 -9.58 12.00
N GLN A 58 5.01 -8.28 12.27
CA GLN A 58 5.52 -7.78 13.55
C GLN A 58 4.79 -8.38 14.76
N THR A 59 3.48 -8.59 14.66
CA THR A 59 2.64 -9.15 15.74
C THR A 59 2.74 -10.68 15.89
N GLN A 60 3.29 -11.38 14.89
CA GLN A 60 3.44 -12.83 14.93
C GLN A 60 4.69 -13.23 15.73
N PRO A 61 4.66 -14.35 16.47
CA PRO A 61 5.82 -14.85 17.20
C PRO A 61 6.96 -15.20 16.22
N LYS A 62 8.19 -14.89 16.59
CA LYS A 62 9.37 -15.36 15.83
C LYS A 62 9.55 -16.85 16.08
N THR A 63 9.50 -17.64 15.01
CA THR A 63 9.67 -19.10 15.06
C THR A 63 11.11 -19.55 14.79
N SER A 64 11.99 -18.63 14.39
CA SER A 64 13.43 -18.84 14.20
C SER A 64 14.18 -17.50 14.23
N ASP A 65 15.51 -17.56 14.28
CA ASP A 65 16.39 -16.38 14.15
C ASP A 65 16.57 -15.90 12.70
N LYS A 66 15.89 -16.53 11.73
CA LYS A 66 15.95 -16.12 10.33
C LYS A 66 15.37 -14.70 10.17
N PRO A 67 15.96 -13.87 9.29
CA PRO A 67 15.38 -12.57 8.93
C PRO A 67 13.93 -12.72 8.45
N ARG A 68 13.11 -11.74 8.83
CA ARG A 68 11.70 -11.64 8.47
C ARG A 68 11.42 -10.26 7.92
N ASP A 69 10.54 -10.18 6.94
CA ASP A 69 10.08 -8.91 6.33
C ASP A 69 9.04 -8.22 7.20
N ASP A 70 9.31 -8.12 8.50
CA ASP A 70 8.45 -7.41 9.44
C ASP A 70 8.69 -5.91 9.45
N TYR A 71 7.96 -5.22 10.31
CA TYR A 71 8.00 -3.79 10.41
C TYR A 71 9.40 -3.25 10.79
N ASP A 72 10.21 -4.01 11.54
CA ASP A 72 11.59 -3.62 11.83
C ASP A 72 12.48 -3.73 10.58
N TRP A 73 12.30 -4.77 9.76
CA TRP A 73 12.93 -4.84 8.43
C TRP A 73 12.49 -3.69 7.54
N PHE A 74 11.17 -3.43 7.44
CA PHE A 74 10.61 -2.36 6.62
C PHE A 74 11.28 -1.01 6.94
N LYS A 75 11.30 -0.61 8.22
CA LYS A 75 11.94 0.65 8.66
C LYS A 75 13.43 0.70 8.33
N LYS A 76 14.17 -0.37 8.66
CA LYS A 76 15.61 -0.44 8.41
C LYS A 76 15.91 -0.29 6.92
N THR A 77 15.12 -0.95 6.07
CA THR A 77 15.33 -0.91 4.62
C THR A 77 14.92 0.43 4.03
N THR A 78 13.83 1.06 4.50
CA THR A 78 13.51 2.43 4.09
C THR A 78 14.61 3.41 4.52
N ASP A 79 15.15 3.27 5.74
CA ASP A 79 16.27 4.09 6.21
C ASP A 79 17.55 3.84 5.38
N LEU A 80 17.81 2.60 4.95
CA LEU A 80 18.90 2.28 4.02
C LEU A 80 18.72 3.00 2.67
N ILE A 81 17.52 2.97 2.09
CA ILE A 81 17.22 3.63 0.81
C ILE A 81 17.36 5.15 0.94
N PHE A 82 16.83 5.75 2.01
CA PHE A 82 16.96 7.19 2.27
C PHE A 82 18.42 7.64 2.27
N ASN A 83 19.28 6.85 2.91
CA ASN A 83 20.71 7.15 3.04
C ASN A 83 21.57 6.53 1.92
N TRP A 84 20.96 5.92 0.90
CA TRP A 84 21.72 5.28 -0.16
C TRP A 84 22.43 6.32 -1.03
N GLU A 85 23.70 6.06 -1.28
CA GLU A 85 24.58 6.82 -2.18
C GLU A 85 25.26 5.85 -3.15
N GLU A 86 25.57 6.35 -4.35
CA GLU A 86 26.32 5.56 -5.33
C GLU A 86 27.71 5.24 -4.77
N PRO A 87 28.15 3.97 -4.81
CA PRO A 87 29.46 3.60 -4.30
C PRO A 87 30.57 4.31 -5.09
N ASP A 88 31.71 4.53 -4.44
CA ASP A 88 32.88 5.05 -5.14
C ASP A 88 33.30 4.11 -6.29
N LYS A 89 33.92 4.70 -7.32
CA LYS A 89 34.24 3.98 -8.56
C LYS A 89 35.06 2.70 -8.33
N ASP A 90 35.97 2.70 -7.36
CA ASP A 90 36.82 1.53 -7.08
C ASP A 90 36.03 0.36 -6.49
N ILE A 91 35.05 0.65 -5.62
CA ILE A 91 34.12 -0.35 -5.10
C ILE A 91 33.14 -0.81 -6.19
N ALA A 92 32.59 0.12 -6.96
CA ALA A 92 31.67 -0.19 -8.06
C ALA A 92 32.30 -1.10 -9.12
N ASP A 93 33.53 -0.77 -9.56
CA ASP A 93 34.28 -1.57 -10.54
C ASP A 93 34.62 -2.96 -9.96
N GLN A 94 34.94 -3.03 -8.66
CA GLN A 94 35.18 -4.32 -7.99
C GLN A 94 33.93 -5.20 -7.99
N LEU A 95 32.76 -4.65 -7.64
CA LEU A 95 31.49 -5.39 -7.64
C LEU A 95 31.16 -5.87 -9.06
N ASN A 96 31.23 -4.99 -10.06
CA ASN A 96 30.98 -5.33 -11.46
C ASN A 96 31.90 -6.46 -11.97
N ASN A 97 33.18 -6.43 -11.59
CA ASN A 97 34.13 -7.48 -11.95
C ASN A 97 33.78 -8.82 -11.28
N LEU A 98 33.33 -8.80 -10.02
CA LEU A 98 32.88 -10.00 -9.32
C LEU A 98 31.60 -10.57 -9.95
N MET A 99 30.64 -9.73 -10.32
CA MET A 99 29.42 -10.17 -11.02
C MET A 99 29.74 -10.88 -12.34
N LYS A 100 30.62 -10.30 -13.18
CA LYS A 100 31.06 -10.94 -14.45
C LYS A 100 31.79 -12.27 -14.23
N LYS A 101 32.63 -12.35 -13.19
CA LYS A 101 33.29 -13.59 -12.81
C LYS A 101 32.30 -14.63 -12.30
N HIS A 102 31.29 -14.21 -11.55
CA HIS A 102 30.23 -15.10 -11.06
C HIS A 102 29.45 -15.71 -12.22
N GLU A 103 29.01 -14.88 -13.18
CA GLU A 103 28.29 -15.30 -14.39
C GLU A 103 29.05 -16.37 -15.17
N SER A 104 30.37 -16.22 -15.30
CA SER A 104 31.24 -17.19 -16.00
C SER A 104 31.63 -18.40 -15.16
N SER A 105 31.43 -18.35 -13.84
CA SER A 105 31.85 -19.42 -12.93
C SER A 105 30.90 -20.63 -12.89
N GLY A 106 29.62 -20.43 -13.20
CA GLY A 106 28.56 -21.44 -13.02
C GLY A 106 28.30 -21.85 -11.56
N LYS A 107 28.84 -21.12 -10.59
CA LYS A 107 28.72 -21.43 -9.16
C LYS A 107 27.49 -20.78 -8.52
N PRO A 108 26.98 -21.32 -7.41
CA PRO A 108 26.01 -20.61 -6.57
C PRO A 108 26.55 -19.23 -6.15
N TYR A 109 25.72 -18.20 -6.24
CA TYR A 109 26.10 -16.80 -5.97
C TYR A 109 26.74 -16.63 -4.60
N GLU A 110 26.08 -17.12 -3.56
CA GLU A 110 26.55 -16.99 -2.17
C GLU A 110 27.90 -17.68 -1.94
N GLU A 111 28.09 -18.90 -2.47
CA GLU A 111 29.36 -19.62 -2.38
C GLU A 111 30.50 -18.86 -3.07
N PHE A 112 30.23 -18.37 -4.29
CA PHE A 112 31.19 -17.61 -5.08
C PHE A 112 31.60 -16.31 -4.37
N MET A 113 30.62 -15.52 -3.94
CA MET A 113 30.86 -14.22 -3.32
C MET A 113 31.58 -14.35 -1.98
N ASN A 114 31.17 -15.29 -1.12
CA ASN A 114 31.85 -15.53 0.15
C ASN A 114 33.32 -15.89 -0.04
N ARG A 115 33.62 -16.72 -1.05
CA ARG A 115 35.01 -17.08 -1.38
C ARG A 115 35.82 -15.86 -1.85
N GLU A 116 35.30 -15.09 -2.81
CA GLU A 116 36.03 -13.94 -3.36
C GLU A 116 36.21 -12.83 -2.31
N LEU A 117 35.21 -12.59 -1.45
CA LEU A 117 35.32 -11.66 -0.33
C LEU A 117 36.38 -12.11 0.68
N ALA A 118 36.46 -13.40 1.01
CA ALA A 118 37.49 -13.93 1.91
C ALA A 118 38.91 -13.82 1.32
N VAL A 119 39.05 -13.90 -0.01
CA VAL A 119 40.33 -13.63 -0.69
C VAL A 119 40.66 -12.13 -0.64
N LEU A 120 39.69 -11.27 -0.95
CA LEU A 120 39.86 -9.82 -0.92
C LEU A 120 40.22 -9.34 0.48
N GLU A 121 39.58 -9.88 1.53
CA GLU A 121 39.82 -9.52 2.92
C GLU A 121 41.28 -9.74 3.36
N LYS A 122 41.93 -10.79 2.85
CA LYS A 122 43.36 -11.05 3.10
C LYS A 122 44.28 -10.01 2.46
N SER A 123 43.87 -9.44 1.33
CA SER A 123 44.67 -8.45 0.58
C SER A 123 44.34 -7.00 0.95
N ASN A 124 43.08 -6.71 1.28
CA ASN A 124 42.55 -5.39 1.57
C ASN A 124 41.24 -5.50 2.36
N SER A 125 41.37 -5.63 3.68
CA SER A 125 40.24 -5.79 4.61
C SER A 125 39.25 -4.62 4.57
N GLY A 126 39.74 -3.38 4.41
CA GLY A 126 38.88 -2.19 4.30
C GLY A 126 38.00 -2.22 3.05
N LYS A 127 38.56 -2.61 1.90
CA LYS A 127 37.81 -2.75 0.64
C LYS A 127 36.80 -3.89 0.72
N ALA A 128 37.20 -5.05 1.27
CA ALA A 128 36.31 -6.18 1.46
C ALA A 128 35.11 -5.83 2.36
N LYS A 129 35.34 -5.09 3.45
CA LYS A 129 34.27 -4.63 4.35
C LYS A 129 33.28 -3.72 3.63
N LYS A 130 33.76 -2.66 2.95
CA LYS A 130 32.89 -1.74 2.19
C LYS A 130 32.07 -2.46 1.12
N LEU A 131 32.70 -3.39 0.40
CA LEU A 131 32.04 -4.17 -0.63
C LEU A 131 30.94 -5.08 -0.04
N LYS A 132 31.21 -5.73 1.08
CA LYS A 132 30.21 -6.52 1.79
C LYS A 132 29.03 -5.67 2.26
N GLU A 133 29.31 -4.51 2.89
CA GLU A 133 28.27 -3.57 3.33
C GLU A 133 27.41 -3.09 2.15
N LEU A 134 28.02 -2.81 1.00
CA LEU A 134 27.29 -2.46 -0.23
C LEU A 134 26.41 -3.60 -0.73
N MET A 135 26.93 -4.82 -0.80
CA MET A 135 26.19 -6.00 -1.26
C MET A 135 25.01 -6.30 -0.34
N ASP A 136 25.23 -6.31 0.98
CA ASP A 136 24.18 -6.54 1.98
C ASP A 136 23.09 -5.46 1.86
N ALA A 137 23.47 -4.18 1.67
CA ALA A 137 22.53 -3.09 1.47
C ALA A 137 21.73 -3.23 0.16
N GLU A 138 22.39 -3.50 -0.97
CA GLU A 138 21.74 -3.68 -2.27
C GLU A 138 20.79 -4.87 -2.29
N GLU A 139 21.12 -5.97 -1.59
CA GLU A 139 20.22 -7.11 -1.43
C GLU A 139 18.91 -6.69 -0.73
N GLN A 140 19.01 -5.93 0.37
CA GLN A 140 17.81 -5.46 1.08
C GLN A 140 16.99 -4.48 0.23
N ILE A 141 17.65 -3.56 -0.48
CA ILE A 141 16.99 -2.59 -1.36
C ILE A 141 16.26 -3.30 -2.50
N GLU A 142 16.92 -4.22 -3.22
CA GLU A 142 16.30 -4.97 -4.32
C GLU A 142 15.16 -5.85 -3.82
N ARG A 143 15.30 -6.49 -2.66
CA ARG A 143 14.22 -7.24 -2.02
C ARG A 143 13.01 -6.36 -1.73
N PHE A 144 13.23 -5.19 -1.13
CA PHE A 144 12.17 -4.23 -0.83
C PHE A 144 11.46 -3.74 -2.09
N ILE A 145 12.21 -3.30 -3.10
CA ILE A 145 11.64 -2.85 -4.38
C ILE A 145 10.85 -3.98 -5.05
N SER A 146 11.37 -5.21 -5.01
CA SER A 146 10.67 -6.37 -5.59
C SER A 146 9.33 -6.62 -4.89
N HIS A 147 9.25 -6.46 -3.58
CA HIS A 147 7.98 -6.57 -2.85
C HIS A 147 7.01 -5.43 -3.20
N VAL A 148 7.49 -4.19 -3.25
CA VAL A 148 6.66 -3.05 -3.65
C VAL A 148 6.11 -3.26 -5.06
N ASN A 149 6.96 -3.66 -6.00
CA ASN A 149 6.56 -3.96 -7.36
C ASN A 149 5.53 -5.09 -7.42
N PHE A 150 5.74 -6.18 -6.68
CA PHE A 150 4.79 -7.29 -6.66
C PHE A 150 3.37 -6.84 -6.26
N PHE A 151 3.22 -6.00 -5.24
CA PHE A 151 1.90 -5.51 -4.84
C PHE A 151 1.34 -4.44 -5.76
N GLN A 152 2.20 -3.58 -6.30
CA GLN A 152 1.81 -2.52 -7.21
C GLN A 152 1.28 -3.08 -8.53
N ASP A 153 2.02 -4.03 -9.09
CA ASP A 153 1.83 -4.61 -10.41
C ASP A 153 1.33 -6.06 -10.33
N ILE A 154 0.51 -6.33 -9.31
CA ILE A 154 0.10 -7.68 -8.93
C ILE A 154 -0.58 -8.45 -10.06
N VAL A 155 -1.27 -7.74 -10.95
CA VAL A 155 -1.96 -8.29 -12.14
C VAL A 155 -1.00 -8.97 -13.12
N TYR A 156 0.26 -8.56 -13.17
CA TYR A 156 1.29 -9.18 -14.01
C TYR A 156 1.84 -10.48 -13.40
N TYR A 157 1.68 -10.67 -12.10
CA TYR A 157 2.19 -11.82 -11.36
C TYR A 157 1.09 -12.85 -11.05
N LEU A 158 -0.13 -12.39 -10.81
CA LEU A 158 -1.29 -13.16 -10.42
C LEU A 158 -2.53 -12.63 -11.15
N PRO A 159 -3.49 -13.49 -11.54
CA PRO A 159 -4.73 -13.06 -12.22
C PRO A 159 -5.72 -12.42 -11.23
N ILE A 160 -5.28 -11.41 -10.49
CA ILE A 160 -6.00 -10.70 -9.44
C ILE A 160 -5.72 -9.20 -9.53
N GLN A 161 -6.55 -8.40 -8.85
CA GLN A 161 -6.57 -6.95 -8.98
C GLN A 161 -5.92 -6.26 -7.76
N GLN A 162 -5.55 -4.98 -7.91
CA GLN A 162 -4.63 -4.22 -7.02
C GLN A 162 -5.08 -4.05 -5.55
N GLY A 163 -6.24 -4.55 -5.14
CA GLY A 163 -6.54 -4.75 -3.71
C GLY A 163 -7.34 -6.00 -3.38
N SER A 164 -7.13 -7.06 -4.16
CA SER A 164 -7.51 -8.45 -3.82
C SER A 164 -6.39 -9.13 -3.02
N LEU A 165 -5.94 -8.49 -1.94
CA LEU A 165 -4.82 -9.00 -1.12
C LEU A 165 -5.08 -10.40 -0.57
N ASP A 166 -6.34 -10.76 -0.36
CA ASP A 166 -6.80 -12.09 0.07
C ASP A 166 -6.39 -13.23 -0.88
N LYS A 167 -5.91 -12.91 -2.08
CA LYS A 167 -5.46 -13.90 -3.06
C LYS A 167 -3.95 -13.90 -3.31
N SER A 168 -3.18 -13.14 -2.55
CA SER A 168 -1.74 -12.94 -2.81
C SER A 168 -0.82 -13.27 -1.64
N LEU A 169 -1.37 -13.44 -0.43
CA LEU A 169 -0.58 -13.49 0.80
C LEU A 169 -0.80 -14.77 1.60
N LEU A 170 0.32 -15.32 2.06
CA LEU A 170 0.39 -16.34 3.11
C LEU A 170 1.15 -15.77 4.31
N ASP A 171 0.76 -16.13 5.53
CA ASP A 171 1.54 -15.78 6.73
C ASP A 171 2.64 -16.81 7.07
N THR A 172 3.36 -16.58 8.17
CA THR A 172 4.43 -17.49 8.66
C THR A 172 3.98 -18.91 8.99
N LYS A 173 2.67 -19.17 9.07
CA LYS A 173 2.08 -20.50 9.32
C LYS A 173 1.46 -21.08 8.05
N GLY A 174 1.59 -20.41 6.90
CA GLY A 174 0.96 -20.82 5.64
C GLY A 174 -0.55 -20.55 5.61
N ARG A 175 -1.07 -19.68 6.48
CA ARG A 175 -2.49 -19.28 6.44
C ARG A 175 -2.71 -18.29 5.30
N GLU A 176 -3.78 -18.48 4.57
CA GLU A 176 -4.24 -17.53 3.54
C GLU A 176 -4.87 -16.30 4.18
N LEU A 177 -4.61 -15.13 3.58
CA LEU A 177 -5.26 -13.89 3.97
C LEU A 177 -6.74 -13.95 3.56
N LYS A 178 -7.65 -13.58 4.46
CA LYS A 178 -9.09 -13.53 4.20
C LYS A 178 -9.55 -12.08 4.14
N LYS A 179 -10.34 -11.74 3.12
CA LYS A 179 -11.11 -10.49 3.09
C LYS A 179 -12.35 -10.65 3.97
N GLU A 180 -12.38 -9.96 5.10
CA GLU A 180 -13.44 -10.12 6.10
C GLU A 180 -14.59 -9.14 5.90
N TYR A 181 -14.29 -7.91 5.50
CA TYR A 181 -15.28 -6.85 5.39
C TYR A 181 -14.86 -5.80 4.38
N THR A 182 -15.82 -5.32 3.61
CA THR A 182 -15.64 -4.19 2.70
C THR A 182 -16.84 -3.26 2.84
N ILE A 183 -16.57 -1.95 2.86
CA ILE A 183 -17.60 -0.92 2.73
C ILE A 183 -17.03 0.22 1.88
N ALA A 184 -17.85 0.72 0.97
CA ALA A 184 -17.52 1.85 0.11
C ALA A 184 -18.75 2.75 -0.07
N SER A 185 -18.52 4.06 -0.08
CA SER A 185 -19.54 5.09 -0.31
C SER A 185 -18.85 6.39 -0.71
N VAL A 186 -19.65 7.43 -0.92
CA VAL A 186 -19.22 8.80 -0.72
C VAL A 186 -19.45 9.19 0.76
N PHE A 187 -18.46 9.80 1.39
CA PHE A 187 -18.55 10.28 2.78
C PHE A 187 -18.03 11.70 2.90
N THR A 188 -18.70 12.53 3.70
CA THR A 188 -18.07 13.73 4.29
C THR A 188 -17.08 13.31 5.38
N LEU A 189 -16.18 14.23 5.78
CA LEU A 189 -15.23 13.95 6.86
C LEU A 189 -15.95 13.54 8.16
N ASP A 190 -17.06 14.20 8.48
CA ASP A 190 -17.81 13.91 9.70
C ASP A 190 -18.54 12.56 9.63
N GLN A 191 -19.05 12.17 8.46
CA GLN A 191 -19.61 10.83 8.25
C GLN A 191 -18.51 9.76 8.37
N PHE A 192 -17.33 9.99 7.81
CA PHE A 192 -16.22 9.05 7.91
C PHE A 192 -15.69 8.92 9.34
N LYS A 193 -15.62 10.02 10.11
CA LYS A 193 -15.32 9.99 11.55
C LYS A 193 -16.31 9.12 12.32
N LYS A 194 -17.61 9.25 12.03
CA LYS A 194 -18.66 8.40 12.61
C LYS A 194 -18.46 6.93 12.22
N LEU A 195 -18.16 6.64 10.96
CA LEU A 195 -17.88 5.30 10.46
C LEU A 195 -16.73 4.61 11.22
N LEU A 196 -15.61 5.31 11.45
CA LEU A 196 -14.49 4.75 12.22
C LEU A 196 -14.86 4.48 13.69
N LYS A 197 -15.87 5.18 14.23
CA LYS A 197 -16.40 4.98 15.58
C LYS A 197 -17.52 3.93 15.65
N THR A 198 -18.05 3.49 14.50
CA THR A 198 -19.09 2.47 14.46
C THR A 198 -18.59 1.17 15.07
N ARG A 199 -19.35 0.66 16.05
CA ARG A 199 -18.96 -0.54 16.81
C ARG A 199 -18.73 -1.72 15.87
N GLY A 200 -17.57 -2.34 15.99
CA GLY A 200 -17.22 -3.54 15.22
C GLY A 200 -16.60 -3.26 13.84
N ILE A 201 -16.54 -2.00 13.39
CA ILE A 201 -15.85 -1.65 12.13
C ILE A 201 -14.34 -1.76 12.30
N ILE A 202 -13.70 -0.91 13.09
CA ILE A 202 -12.24 -0.97 13.28
C ILE A 202 -11.90 -1.93 14.43
N GLN A 203 -11.46 -3.14 14.06
CA GLN A 203 -11.09 -4.20 15.00
C GLN A 203 -9.57 -4.33 15.15
N GLU A 204 -9.12 -4.97 16.24
CA GLU A 204 -7.71 -5.23 16.52
C GLU A 204 -7.04 -6.08 15.43
N ARG A 205 -5.82 -5.70 15.07
CA ARG A 205 -4.90 -6.48 14.23
C ARG A 205 -5.46 -6.87 12.85
N LYS A 206 -6.44 -6.10 12.34
CA LYS A 206 -6.90 -6.23 10.96
C LYS A 206 -6.02 -5.39 10.04
N LEU A 207 -5.71 -5.93 8.86
CA LEU A 207 -5.03 -5.21 7.80
C LEU A 207 -6.10 -4.41 7.05
N ILE A 208 -6.11 -3.09 7.17
CA ILE A 208 -7.15 -2.24 6.59
C ILE A 208 -6.51 -1.43 5.46
N LEU A 209 -6.86 -1.76 4.23
CA LEU A 209 -6.50 -0.99 3.05
C LEU A 209 -7.62 0.02 2.78
N VAL A 210 -7.30 1.31 2.80
CA VAL A 210 -8.22 2.41 2.56
C VAL A 210 -7.91 3.02 1.19
N SER A 211 -8.90 3.00 0.32
CA SER A 211 -8.73 3.29 -1.11
C SER A 211 -9.69 4.39 -1.56
N SER A 212 -9.16 5.32 -2.34
CA SER A 212 -9.91 6.28 -3.14
C SER A 212 -9.61 6.08 -4.63
N HIS A 213 -10.12 6.97 -5.48
CA HIS A 213 -9.85 6.91 -6.93
C HIS A 213 -8.36 7.04 -7.29
N THR A 214 -7.58 7.76 -6.50
CA THR A 214 -6.19 8.11 -6.89
C THR A 214 -5.15 7.63 -5.90
N HIS A 215 -5.56 7.07 -4.75
CA HIS A 215 -4.62 6.80 -3.67
C HIS A 215 -5.05 5.68 -2.74
N ASP A 216 -4.06 4.91 -2.27
CA ASP A 216 -4.21 3.81 -1.34
C ASP A 216 -3.38 4.07 -0.09
N THR A 217 -4.06 4.08 1.06
CA THR A 217 -3.45 4.27 2.38
C THR A 217 -3.76 3.06 3.26
N ALA A 218 -3.01 2.91 4.34
CA ALA A 218 -3.10 1.75 5.21
C ALA A 218 -3.41 2.13 6.65
N LEU A 219 -4.20 1.29 7.31
CA LEU A 219 -4.56 1.42 8.71
C LEU A 219 -4.40 0.08 9.44
N PHE A 220 -3.84 0.12 10.64
CA PHE A 220 -3.69 -1.02 11.52
C PHE A 220 -3.95 -0.62 12.96
N LYS A 221 -4.81 -1.34 13.68
CA LYS A 221 -5.14 -1.09 15.09
C LYS A 221 -4.41 -2.06 16.01
N GLU A 222 -3.70 -1.52 17.00
CA GLU A 222 -3.05 -2.30 18.07
C GLU A 222 -3.25 -1.64 19.44
N GLY A 223 -4.08 -2.26 20.26
CA GLY A 223 -4.54 -1.67 21.52
C GLY A 223 -5.21 -0.32 21.29
N GLU A 224 -4.90 0.68 22.09
CA GLU A 224 -5.46 2.03 21.92
C GLU A 224 -4.93 2.78 20.68
N ASN A 225 -3.96 2.22 19.96
CA ASN A 225 -3.27 2.91 18.90
C ASN A 225 -3.79 2.52 17.51
N TYR A 226 -4.04 3.53 16.72
CA TYR A 226 -4.14 3.47 15.28
C TYR A 226 -2.78 3.79 14.68
N HIS A 227 -2.29 2.89 13.83
CA HIS A 227 -1.14 3.10 12.98
C HIS A 227 -1.66 3.37 11.57
N TYR A 228 -1.51 4.61 11.13
CA TYR A 228 -1.88 5.05 9.80
C TYR A 228 -0.62 5.20 8.95
N PHE A 229 -0.63 4.70 7.73
CA PHE A 229 0.47 4.84 6.79
C PHE A 229 -0.03 5.40 5.46
N ASP A 230 0.66 6.45 5.03
CA ASP A 230 0.44 7.10 3.74
C ASP A 230 1.77 7.12 2.98
N PRO A 231 1.86 6.41 1.84
CA PRO A 231 3.08 6.31 1.05
C PRO A 231 3.47 7.62 0.36
N SER A 232 2.60 8.64 0.39
CA SER A 232 2.87 9.98 -0.15
C SER A 232 2.99 11.04 0.96
N SER A 233 3.01 10.64 2.24
CA SER A 233 3.11 11.60 3.33
C SER A 233 4.55 12.00 3.66
N LYS A 234 4.71 13.17 4.30
CA LYS A 234 6.03 13.62 4.78
C LYS A 234 6.64 12.78 5.91
N THR A 235 5.85 11.91 6.55
CA THR A 235 6.26 11.19 7.76
C THR A 235 6.16 9.67 7.62
N GLY A 236 5.53 9.18 6.55
CA GLY A 236 5.21 7.77 6.34
C GLY A 236 4.11 7.31 7.30
N GLU A 237 4.53 6.78 8.45
CA GLU A 237 3.59 6.30 9.47
C GLU A 237 3.30 7.38 10.52
N VAL A 238 2.02 7.56 10.81
CA VAL A 238 1.53 8.32 11.95
C VAL A 238 0.83 7.39 12.95
N LYS A 239 1.25 7.47 14.21
CA LYS A 239 0.59 6.80 15.33
C LYS A 239 -0.35 7.77 16.03
N SER A 240 -1.60 7.35 16.27
CA SER A 240 -2.59 8.15 17.00
C SER A 240 -3.49 7.28 17.87
N THR A 241 -3.98 7.80 18.99
CA THR A 241 -5.07 7.17 19.77
C THR A 241 -6.45 7.70 19.40
N SER A 242 -6.52 8.69 18.50
CA SER A 242 -7.76 9.34 18.08
C SER A 242 -8.19 8.85 16.70
N SER A 243 -9.34 8.18 16.63
CA SER A 243 -9.96 7.81 15.36
C SER A 243 -10.29 9.05 14.51
N ASP A 244 -10.63 10.17 15.14
CA ASP A 244 -10.91 11.42 14.43
C ASP A 244 -9.66 11.99 13.76
N LYS A 245 -8.52 11.88 14.42
CA LYS A 245 -7.25 12.30 13.84
C LYS A 245 -6.87 11.41 12.66
N VAL A 246 -7.11 10.11 12.74
CA VAL A 246 -6.87 9.19 11.61
C VAL A 246 -7.81 9.45 10.45
N ALA A 247 -9.10 9.71 10.69
CA ALA A 247 -10.03 10.14 9.65
C ALA A 247 -9.55 11.40 8.92
N GLU A 248 -9.05 12.40 9.67
CA GLU A 248 -8.48 13.62 9.09
C GLU A 248 -7.24 13.35 8.25
N LEU A 249 -6.35 12.45 8.69
CA LEU A 249 -5.16 12.07 7.93
C LEU A 249 -5.52 11.37 6.62
N ILE A 250 -6.48 10.44 6.68
CA ILE A 250 -7.01 9.75 5.49
C ILE A 250 -7.60 10.76 4.51
N PHE A 251 -8.47 11.66 4.97
CA PHE A 251 -9.07 12.66 4.08
C PHE A 251 -8.03 13.62 3.51
N HIS A 252 -7.07 14.06 4.33
CA HIS A 252 -5.99 14.93 3.85
C HIS A 252 -5.18 14.24 2.75
N ALA A 253 -4.82 12.98 2.92
CA ALA A 253 -4.01 12.25 1.95
C ALA A 253 -4.71 12.06 0.60
N ASN A 254 -6.04 11.96 0.60
CA ASN A 254 -6.80 11.63 -0.59
C ASN A 254 -7.44 12.86 -1.26
N PHE A 255 -7.70 13.93 -0.51
CA PHE A 255 -8.68 14.95 -0.91
C PHE A 255 -8.31 16.41 -0.57
N SER A 256 -7.08 16.67 -0.10
CA SER A 256 -6.66 18.05 0.13
C SER A 256 -6.36 18.79 -1.18
N ASP A 257 -6.65 20.09 -1.22
CA ASP A 257 -6.18 20.97 -2.30
C ASP A 257 -4.66 21.19 -2.26
N ASP A 258 -4.11 21.92 -3.24
CA ASP A 258 -2.67 22.23 -3.33
C ASP A 258 -2.13 22.98 -2.08
N ASN A 259 -3.00 23.56 -1.26
CA ASN A 259 -2.66 24.25 -0.02
C ASN A 259 -2.85 23.37 1.24
N GLY A 260 -3.23 22.10 1.08
CA GLY A 260 -3.51 21.18 2.19
C GLY A 260 -4.88 21.40 2.86
N HIS A 261 -5.79 22.13 2.22
CA HIS A 261 -7.14 22.36 2.73
C HIS A 261 -8.10 21.23 2.35
N ILE A 262 -8.97 20.83 3.27
CA ILE A 262 -10.04 19.85 3.03
C ILE A 262 -11.37 20.58 3.17
N ASP A 263 -12.20 20.56 2.12
CA ASP A 263 -13.60 20.94 2.27
C ASP A 263 -14.34 19.84 3.04
N LYS A 264 -14.74 20.15 4.27
CA LYS A 264 -15.36 19.19 5.18
C LYS A 264 -16.81 18.87 4.82
N ASN A 265 -17.45 19.73 4.04
CA ASN A 265 -18.84 19.53 3.63
C ASN A 265 -18.94 18.68 2.36
N MET A 266 -17.86 18.64 1.58
CA MET A 266 -17.77 17.85 0.37
C MET A 266 -17.70 16.34 0.70
N SER A 267 -18.46 15.57 -0.07
CA SER A 267 -18.46 14.11 0.01
C SER A 267 -17.46 13.53 -0.98
N PHE A 268 -16.66 12.58 -0.52
CA PHE A 268 -15.60 11.96 -1.32
C PHE A 268 -15.76 10.45 -1.43
N PRO A 269 -15.46 9.85 -2.61
CA PRO A 269 -15.49 8.42 -2.76
C PRO A 269 -14.34 7.76 -2.02
N ILE A 270 -14.70 6.94 -1.04
CA ILE A 270 -13.72 6.21 -0.24
C ILE A 270 -14.31 4.88 0.20
N GLY A 271 -13.47 3.86 0.18
CA GLY A 271 -13.81 2.57 0.74
C GLY A 271 -12.62 1.98 1.47
N PHE A 272 -12.90 1.00 2.32
CA PHE A 272 -11.83 0.20 2.90
C PHE A 272 -12.17 -1.27 2.89
N ARG A 273 -11.10 -2.04 2.70
CA ARG A 273 -11.10 -3.50 2.64
C ARG A 273 -10.32 -3.98 3.86
N MET A 274 -10.97 -4.82 4.64
CA MET A 274 -10.43 -5.35 5.88
C MET A 274 -10.04 -6.80 5.66
N PHE A 275 -8.82 -7.12 6.06
CA PHE A 275 -8.28 -8.45 5.92
C PHE A 275 -7.69 -8.97 7.23
N SER A 276 -7.62 -10.28 7.36
CA SER A 276 -6.88 -10.93 8.44
C SER A 276 -6.45 -12.34 8.04
N PHE A 277 -5.47 -12.87 8.77
CA PHE A 277 -5.10 -14.28 8.71
C PHE A 277 -5.75 -15.10 9.85
N ASP A 278 -6.74 -14.53 10.53
CA ASP A 278 -7.40 -15.17 11.65
C ASP A 278 -8.27 -16.35 11.15
N GLU A 279 -8.38 -17.38 11.99
CA GLU A 279 -9.23 -18.53 11.70
C GLU A 279 -10.70 -18.13 11.79
N GLU A 280 -11.04 -17.39 12.85
CA GLU A 280 -12.37 -16.81 13.09
C GLU A 280 -12.46 -15.41 12.47
N LEU A 281 -13.51 -15.18 11.69
CA LEU A 281 -13.79 -13.88 11.10
C LEU A 281 -14.26 -12.89 12.17
N GLY A 282 -13.91 -11.61 11.99
CA GLY A 282 -14.43 -10.54 12.82
C GLY A 282 -15.96 -10.46 12.78
N ASN A 283 -16.56 -9.97 13.87
CA ASN A 283 -17.99 -9.70 13.92
C ASN A 283 -18.27 -8.27 13.44
N TYR A 284 -18.77 -8.15 12.20
CA TYR A 284 -19.03 -6.86 11.56
C TYR A 284 -20.53 -6.55 11.51
N PRO A 285 -20.93 -5.27 11.65
CA PRO A 285 -22.29 -4.86 11.34
C PRO A 285 -22.59 -5.08 9.84
N ARG A 286 -23.87 -5.18 9.47
CA ARG A 286 -24.23 -5.26 8.04
C ARG A 286 -23.96 -3.93 7.36
N GLN A 287 -23.40 -3.95 6.16
CA GLN A 287 -23.12 -2.75 5.37
C GLN A 287 -24.39 -1.92 5.18
N GLU A 288 -25.54 -2.55 4.93
CA GLU A 288 -26.83 -1.85 4.83
C GLU A 288 -27.16 -1.05 6.09
N ASP A 289 -26.96 -1.61 7.28
CA ASP A 289 -27.25 -0.91 8.55
C ASP A 289 -26.31 0.29 8.70
N VAL A 290 -25.01 0.08 8.44
CA VAL A 290 -24.00 1.13 8.51
C VAL A 290 -24.28 2.26 7.51
N LEU A 291 -24.64 1.93 6.27
CA LEU A 291 -24.91 2.92 5.22
C LEU A 291 -26.23 3.66 5.43
N ASN A 292 -27.24 3.03 6.05
CA ASN A 292 -28.49 3.69 6.41
C ASN A 292 -28.33 4.74 7.52
N ASP A 293 -27.36 4.56 8.42
CA ASP A 293 -27.06 5.52 9.49
C ASP A 293 -26.46 6.83 8.94
N PHE A 294 -26.02 6.84 7.68
CA PHE A 294 -25.53 8.02 7.00
C PHE A 294 -26.63 8.59 6.09
N ASP A 295 -26.85 9.89 6.19
CA ASP A 295 -27.69 10.64 5.25
C ASP A 295 -26.95 10.77 3.90
N LEU A 296 -26.85 9.64 3.21
CA LEU A 296 -26.29 9.50 1.88
C LEU A 296 -27.39 9.94 0.92
N ASP A 297 -27.55 11.25 0.80
CA ASP A 297 -28.50 11.85 -0.13
C ASP A 297 -28.00 11.63 -1.55
N SER A 298 -28.86 11.08 -2.41
CA SER A 298 -28.52 10.76 -3.80
C SER A 298 -28.46 12.00 -4.71
N ASN A 299 -28.55 13.21 -4.17
CA ASN A 299 -28.86 14.44 -4.91
C ASN A 299 -28.30 15.74 -4.26
N THR A 300 -27.11 15.70 -3.68
CA THR A 300 -26.45 16.95 -3.22
C THR A 300 -25.91 17.72 -4.44
N ASN A 301 -26.59 18.81 -4.81
CA ASN A 301 -26.15 19.83 -5.79
C ASN A 301 -24.93 20.61 -5.28
N GLU A 302 -23.81 19.93 -5.05
CA GLU A 302 -22.53 20.55 -4.77
C GLU A 302 -21.58 20.22 -5.92
N VAL A 303 -20.82 21.21 -6.38
CA VAL A 303 -20.14 21.30 -7.69
C VAL A 303 -19.10 20.19 -7.97
N TYR A 304 -18.89 19.26 -7.04
CA TYR A 304 -18.10 18.05 -7.20
C TYR A 304 -18.86 16.73 -6.92
N ALA A 305 -19.99 16.80 -6.20
CA ALA A 305 -20.91 15.70 -5.92
C ALA A 305 -21.88 15.43 -7.09
N GLU A 306 -21.87 16.23 -8.15
CA GLU A 306 -22.72 16.00 -9.32
C GLU A 306 -22.28 14.82 -10.22
N VAL A 307 -21.23 14.05 -9.87
CA VAL A 307 -20.76 13.00 -10.81
C VAL A 307 -20.29 11.69 -10.19
N PHE A 308 -19.65 11.66 -9.02
CA PHE A 308 -19.22 10.38 -8.43
C PHE A 308 -20.23 9.86 -7.39
N SER A 309 -21.07 8.90 -7.80
CA SER A 309 -22.09 8.32 -6.91
C SER A 309 -21.52 7.27 -5.96
N GLY A 310 -22.24 6.96 -4.87
CA GLY A 310 -21.90 5.83 -4.00
C GLY A 310 -21.81 4.49 -4.76
N LEU A 311 -22.54 4.34 -5.87
CA LEU A 311 -22.45 3.18 -6.75
C LEU A 311 -21.12 3.13 -7.53
N HIS A 312 -20.57 4.26 -7.97
CA HIS A 312 -19.22 4.32 -8.54
C HIS A 312 -18.18 3.91 -7.48
N ALA A 313 -18.30 4.43 -6.25
CA ALA A 313 -17.39 4.04 -5.17
C ALA A 313 -17.46 2.54 -4.86
N ALA A 314 -18.67 1.97 -4.81
CA ALA A 314 -18.87 0.54 -4.62
C ALA A 314 -18.27 -0.29 -5.75
N ALA A 315 -18.43 0.16 -7.00
CA ALA A 315 -17.86 -0.49 -8.18
C ALA A 315 -16.34 -0.49 -8.20
N MET A 316 -15.72 0.68 -8.00
CA MET A 316 -14.28 0.88 -7.95
C MET A 316 -13.59 0.11 -6.81
N ILE A 317 -14.28 -0.12 -5.70
CA ILE A 317 -13.71 -0.85 -4.53
C ILE A 317 -14.02 -2.35 -4.59
N GLY A 318 -14.98 -2.76 -5.43
CA GLY A 318 -15.46 -4.13 -5.49
C GLY A 318 -16.35 -4.51 -4.31
N CYS A 319 -17.11 -3.55 -3.76
CA CYS A 319 -18.02 -3.78 -2.64
C CYS A 319 -19.43 -4.14 -3.15
N VAL A 320 -19.71 -5.44 -3.23
CA VAL A 320 -20.99 -5.98 -3.71
C VAL A 320 -22.15 -5.51 -2.83
N GLU A 321 -21.96 -5.48 -1.52
CA GLU A 321 -22.98 -5.11 -0.54
C GLU A 321 -23.33 -3.63 -0.62
N SER A 322 -22.33 -2.74 -0.75
CA SER A 322 -22.59 -1.31 -1.03
C SER A 322 -23.28 -1.13 -2.38
N ALA A 323 -22.85 -1.85 -3.43
CA ALA A 323 -23.47 -1.74 -4.75
C ALA A 323 -24.96 -2.13 -4.71
N LYS A 324 -25.29 -3.26 -4.06
CA LYS A 324 -26.67 -3.69 -3.81
C LYS A 324 -27.45 -2.65 -3.03
N PHE A 325 -26.88 -2.10 -1.96
CA PHE A 325 -27.52 -1.04 -1.18
C PHE A 325 -27.91 0.16 -2.05
N PHE A 326 -26.97 0.69 -2.84
CA PHE A 326 -27.25 1.84 -3.68
C PHE A 326 -28.29 1.54 -4.77
N MET A 327 -28.21 0.37 -5.42
CA MET A 327 -29.17 -0.02 -6.47
C MET A 327 -30.57 -0.29 -5.90
N GLU A 328 -30.67 -1.03 -4.80
CA GLU A 328 -31.94 -1.60 -4.32
C GLU A 328 -32.64 -0.74 -3.27
N LYS A 329 -31.89 0.04 -2.48
CA LYS A 329 -32.43 0.85 -1.38
C LYS A 329 -32.47 2.33 -1.70
N LYS A 330 -31.43 2.83 -2.40
CA LYS A 330 -31.35 4.25 -2.80
C LYS A 330 -31.85 4.49 -4.23
N GLY A 331 -32.12 3.44 -5.01
CA GLY A 331 -32.60 3.57 -6.38
C GLY A 331 -31.60 4.27 -7.31
N ALA A 332 -30.30 4.08 -7.06
CA ALA A 332 -29.24 4.72 -7.83
C ALA A 332 -29.34 4.36 -9.32
N ASN A 333 -29.15 5.34 -10.20
CA ASN A 333 -29.07 5.11 -11.63
C ASN A 333 -27.79 4.30 -11.95
N VAL A 334 -27.98 3.04 -12.37
CA VAL A 334 -26.88 2.11 -12.71
C VAL A 334 -26.05 2.57 -13.91
N ASN A 335 -26.62 3.43 -14.74
CA ASN A 335 -26.01 4.02 -15.94
C ASN A 335 -25.63 5.50 -15.73
N ALA A 336 -25.58 5.97 -14.48
CA ALA A 336 -25.01 7.29 -14.20
C ALA A 336 -23.56 7.32 -14.70
N VAL A 337 -23.15 8.45 -15.26
CA VAL A 337 -21.75 8.67 -15.65
C VAL A 337 -21.10 9.61 -14.66
N ASP A 338 -19.83 9.39 -14.39
CA ASP A 338 -18.98 10.29 -13.62
C ASP A 338 -18.42 11.45 -14.47
N LYS A 339 -17.52 12.26 -13.89
CA LYS A 339 -16.93 13.43 -14.54
C LYS A 339 -16.06 13.07 -15.75
N ASN A 340 -15.60 11.83 -15.80
CA ASN A 340 -14.79 11.27 -16.87
C ASN A 340 -15.66 10.54 -17.91
N GLY A 341 -16.98 10.46 -17.69
CA GLY A 341 -17.90 9.69 -18.52
C GLY A 341 -17.95 8.20 -18.17
N ASN A 342 -17.32 7.77 -17.08
CA ASN A 342 -17.30 6.37 -16.66
C ASN A 342 -18.62 6.01 -15.99
N THR A 343 -19.14 4.83 -16.30
CA THR A 343 -20.27 4.25 -15.55
C THR A 343 -19.76 3.37 -14.41
N PRO A 344 -20.58 3.03 -13.40
CA PRO A 344 -20.20 2.04 -12.40
C PRO A 344 -19.80 0.70 -13.01
N LEU A 345 -20.39 0.32 -14.15
CA LEU A 345 -20.01 -0.90 -14.87
C LEU A 345 -18.59 -0.80 -15.44
N MET A 346 -18.21 0.36 -16.00
CA MET A 346 -16.86 0.59 -16.50
C MET A 346 -15.84 0.50 -15.37
N GLU A 347 -16.10 1.14 -14.23
CA GLU A 347 -15.23 1.06 -13.05
C GLU A 347 -15.05 -0.38 -12.57
N ALA A 348 -16.16 -1.12 -12.37
CA ALA A 348 -16.10 -2.51 -11.92
C ALA A 348 -15.41 -3.44 -12.95
N ALA A 349 -15.53 -3.15 -14.25
CA ALA A 349 -14.93 -3.95 -15.30
C ALA A 349 -13.41 -3.72 -15.42
N VAL A 350 -12.96 -2.46 -15.39
CA VAL A 350 -11.53 -2.11 -15.37
C VAL A 350 -10.84 -2.75 -14.17
N GLU A 351 -11.47 -2.63 -13.01
CA GLU A 351 -10.97 -3.20 -11.76
C GLU A 351 -11.25 -4.71 -11.60
N GLY A 352 -11.84 -5.38 -12.61
CA GLY A 352 -12.06 -6.83 -12.61
C GLY A 352 -12.99 -7.37 -11.50
N TYR A 353 -13.85 -6.54 -10.91
CA TYR A 353 -14.78 -6.96 -9.86
C TYR A 353 -16.02 -7.64 -10.44
N HIS A 354 -15.82 -8.87 -10.92
CA HIS A 354 -16.83 -9.67 -11.61
C HIS A 354 -18.18 -9.76 -10.88
N GLN A 355 -18.18 -9.93 -9.55
CA GLN A 355 -19.44 -9.99 -8.79
C GLN A 355 -20.22 -8.68 -8.84
N VAL A 356 -19.55 -7.53 -8.82
CA VAL A 356 -20.23 -6.24 -8.97
C VAL A 356 -20.73 -6.06 -10.40
N VAL A 357 -19.92 -6.45 -11.40
CA VAL A 357 -20.32 -6.45 -12.83
C VAL A 357 -21.61 -7.25 -13.03
N VAL A 358 -21.69 -8.48 -12.49
CA VAL A 358 -22.90 -9.32 -12.59
C VAL A 358 -24.12 -8.61 -12.01
N HIS A 359 -24.01 -8.04 -10.81
CA HIS A 359 -25.15 -7.36 -10.18
C HIS A 359 -25.57 -6.09 -10.92
N LEU A 360 -24.62 -5.36 -11.53
CA LEU A 360 -24.94 -4.19 -12.35
C LEU A 360 -25.69 -4.60 -13.62
N LEU A 361 -25.20 -5.63 -14.33
CA LEU A 361 -25.84 -6.15 -15.54
C LEU A 361 -27.24 -6.74 -15.28
N ASP A 362 -27.44 -7.37 -14.12
CA ASP A 362 -28.76 -7.88 -13.71
C ASP A 362 -29.78 -6.76 -13.46
N LYS A 363 -29.32 -5.53 -13.21
CA LYS A 363 -30.16 -4.36 -12.87
C LYS A 363 -30.31 -3.34 -14.01
N GLY A 364 -29.52 -3.40 -15.09
CA GLY A 364 -29.74 -2.59 -16.29
C GLY A 364 -28.54 -2.38 -17.19
#